data_AF-A0A382X8Q0-F1
#
_entry.id   AF-A0A382X8Q0-F1
#
_cell.length_a   1.000
_cell.length_b   1.000
_cell.length_c   1.000
_cell.angle_alpha   90.00
_cell.angle_beta   90.00
_cell.angle_gamma   90.00
#
_symmetry.space_group_name_H-M   'P 1'
#
loop_
_entity.id
_entity.type
_entity.pdbx_description
1 polymer ?
#
loop_
_entity_poly.entity_id
_entity_poly.type
_entity_poly.pdbx_seq_one_letter_code
_entity_poly.pdbx_strand_id
1 'polypeptide(L)' 'MDRDSRYNVLFEPVAIGPVKAKNRFYQVPHCNGGGYRDPSAAAEMRGIKSQGGWGVIFTEQCEMHHT' A
#
# COMPACT_ATOMS: atom_id res chain seq x y z
N MET A 1 -2.51 24.90 7.51
CA MET A 1 -3.41 24.43 8.58
C MET A 1 -2.68 23.37 9.36
N ASP A 2 -2.64 23.50 10.68
CA ASP A 2 -2.03 22.49 11.53
C ASP A 2 -2.96 21.25 11.59
N ARG A 3 -2.38 20.05 11.67
CA ARG A 3 -3.15 18.79 11.68
C ARG A 3 -3.78 18.61 13.06
N ASP A 4 -5.07 18.23 13.13
CA ASP A 4 -5.73 17.88 14.40
C ASP A 4 -4.92 16.79 15.12
N SER A 5 -4.55 17.07 16.37
CA SER A 5 -3.64 16.25 17.16
C SER A 5 -4.14 14.82 17.38
N ARG A 6 -5.46 14.59 17.34
CA ARG A 6 -6.07 13.26 17.43
C ARG A 6 -5.61 12.32 16.32
N TYR A 7 -5.19 12.86 15.17
CA TYR A 7 -4.70 12.06 14.05
C TYR A 7 -3.19 11.84 14.07
N ASN A 8 -2.43 12.48 14.96
CA ASN A 8 -0.97 12.35 14.99
C ASN A 8 -0.51 10.89 15.10
N VAL A 9 -1.22 10.09 15.90
CA VAL A 9 -0.96 8.66 16.06
C VAL A 9 -0.94 7.90 14.74
N LEU A 10 -1.75 8.31 13.74
CA LEU A 10 -1.81 7.65 12.43
C LEU A 10 -0.52 7.82 11.61
N PHE A 11 0.32 8.79 11.95
CA PHE A 11 1.55 9.12 11.24
C PHE A 11 2.81 8.66 11.98
N GLU A 12 2.64 7.98 13.12
CA GLU A 12 3.75 7.34 13.81
C GLU A 12 4.27 6.14 12.99
N PRO A 13 5.59 5.99 12.85
CA PRO A 13 6.17 4.84 12.17
C PRO A 13 5.92 3.52 12.91
N VAL A 14 5.81 2.41 12.18
CA VAL A 14 5.57 1.07 12.73
C VAL A 14 6.57 0.07 12.17
N ALA A 15 7.17 -0.76 13.04
CA ALA A 15 8.05 -1.86 12.63
C ALA A 15 7.23 -3.06 12.15
N ILE A 16 7.62 -3.65 11.01
CA ILE A 16 7.01 -4.84 10.43
C ILE A 16 8.14 -5.79 10.02
N GLY A 17 8.48 -6.73 10.91
CA GLY A 17 9.67 -7.57 10.73
C GLY A 17 10.94 -6.70 10.59
N PRO A 18 11.74 -6.88 9.53
CA PRO A 18 12.98 -6.13 9.34
C PRO A 18 12.81 -4.71 8.76
N VAL A 19 11.60 -4.33 8.32
CA VAL A 19 11.33 -3.03 7.69
C VAL A 19 10.46 -2.14 8.58
N LYS A 20 10.47 -0.83 8.30
CA LYS A 20 9.70 0.17 9.07
C LYS A 20 8.78 0.94 8.13
N ALA A 21 7.47 0.82 8.33
CA ALA A 21 6.47 1.62 7.65
C ALA A 21 6.50 3.05 8.19
N LYS A 22 6.40 4.05 7.31
CA LYS A 22 6.49 5.48 7.67
C LYS A 22 5.28 6.00 8.47
N ASN A 23 4.15 5.30 8.42
CA ASN A 23 2.89 5.66 9.06
C ASN A 23 1.97 4.43 9.17
N ARG A 24 0.78 4.60 9.76
CA ARG A 24 -0.21 3.53 9.99
C ARG A 24 -1.20 3.34 8.84
N PHE A 25 -1.01 4.00 7.69
CA PHE A 25 -1.88 3.84 6.53
C PHE A 25 -1.48 2.59 5.73
N TYR A 26 -2.32 1.56 5.78
CA TYR A 26 -2.03 0.23 5.25
C TYR A 26 -2.98 -0.14 4.11
N GLN A 27 -2.47 -0.12 2.88
CA GLN A 27 -3.25 -0.44 1.68
C GLN A 27 -3.26 -1.97 1.53
N VAL A 28 -4.33 -2.62 1.99
CA VAL A 28 -4.49 -4.09 1.99
C VAL A 28 -4.50 -4.71 0.58
N PRO A 29 -4.22 -6.01 0.40
CA PRO A 29 -4.31 -6.65 -0.91
C PRO A 29 -5.69 -6.44 -1.57
N HIS A 30 -5.72 -6.00 -2.83
CA HIS A 30 -6.97 -5.89 -3.60
C HIS A 30 -6.75 -6.00 -5.11
N CYS A 31 -7.70 -6.64 -5.80
CA CYS A 31 -7.77 -6.74 -7.24
C CYS A 31 -8.13 -5.41 -7.90
N ASN A 32 -7.80 -5.27 -9.18
CA ASN A 32 -8.09 -4.07 -9.98
C ASN A 32 -8.54 -4.38 -11.42
N GLY A 33 -8.73 -5.66 -11.77
CA GLY A 33 -9.16 -6.09 -13.11
C GLY A 33 -8.05 -6.09 -14.18
N GLY A 34 -6.87 -5.55 -13.88
CA GLY A 34 -5.70 -5.62 -14.76
C GLY A 34 -4.85 -6.88 -14.53
N GLY A 35 -4.54 -7.20 -13.27
CA GLY A 35 -3.80 -8.41 -12.90
C GLY A 35 -2.53 -8.62 -13.72
N TYR A 36 -2.31 -9.86 -14.18
CA TYR A 36 -1.19 -10.19 -15.07
C TYR A 36 -1.39 -9.74 -16.52
N ARG A 37 -2.62 -9.44 -16.95
CA ARG A 37 -2.95 -9.07 -18.33
C ARG A 37 -2.53 -7.64 -18.64
N ASP A 38 -2.78 -6.72 -17.70
CA ASP A 38 -2.51 -5.29 -17.83
C ASP A 38 -1.56 -4.80 -16.70
N PRO A 39 -0.33 -5.35 -16.57
CA PRO A 39 0.50 -5.17 -15.39
C PRO A 39 1.05 -3.75 -15.23
N SER A 40 1.32 -3.04 -16.33
CA SER A 40 1.78 -1.64 -16.27
C SER A 40 0.70 -0.70 -15.73
N ALA A 41 -0.58 -0.97 -16.05
CA ALA A 41 -1.70 -0.21 -15.49
C ALA A 41 -1.84 -0.47 -13.98
N ALA A 42 -1.71 -1.74 -13.56
CA ALA A 42 -1.69 -2.09 -12.14
C ALA A 42 -0.52 -1.42 -11.41
N ALA A 43 0.68 -1.43 -11.98
CA ALA A 43 1.88 -0.80 -11.40
C ALA A 43 1.72 0.72 -11.24
N GLU A 44 1.22 1.41 -12.27
CA GLU A 44 0.99 2.86 -12.19
C GLU A 44 -0.04 3.21 -11.12
N MET A 45 -1.13 2.44 -11.01
CA MET A 45 -2.11 2.61 -9.93
C MET A 45 -1.46 2.49 -8.54
N ARG A 46 -0.50 1.56 -8.34
CA ARG A 46 0.28 1.47 -7.09
C ARG A 46 1.21 2.68 -6.90
N GLY A 47 1.80 3.19 -7.98
CA GLY A 47 2.58 4.43 -7.99
C GLY A 47 1.79 5.61 -7.43
N ILE A 48 0.54 5.79 -7.88
CA ILE A 48 -0.37 6.82 -7.36
C ILE A 48 -0.66 6.63 -5.87
N LYS A 49 -0.81 5.39 -5.38
CA LYS A 49 -0.95 5.13 -3.93
C LYS A 49 0.31 5.52 -3.16
N SER A 50 1.50 5.26 -3.71
CA SER A 50 2.78 5.65 -3.09
C SER A 50 2.88 7.18 -2.95
N GLN A 51 2.57 7.90 -4.03
CA GLN A 51 2.51 9.37 -4.05
C GLN A 51 1.46 9.91 -3.06
N GLY A 52 0.31 9.24 -2.94
CA GLY A 52 -0.76 9.57 -1.99
C GLY A 52 -0.42 9.35 -0.51
N GLY A 53 0.76 8.83 -0.19
CA GLY A 53 1.27 8.80 1.18
C GLY A 53 1.00 7.52 1.97
N TRP A 54 0.49 6.46 1.32
CA TRP A 54 0.34 5.15 1.98
C TRP A 54 1.69 4.64 2.50
N GLY A 55 1.68 4.09 3.71
CA GLY A 55 2.87 3.56 4.38
C GLY A 55 3.24 2.15 3.94
N VAL A 56 2.25 1.36 3.55
CA VAL A 56 2.39 0.00 3.03
C VAL A 56 1.42 -0.19 1.86
N ILE A 57 1.87 -0.85 0.79
CA ILE A 57 1.11 -1.11 -0.44
C ILE A 57 1.29 -2.57 -0.86
N PHE A 58 0.19 -3.23 -1.23
CA PHE A 58 0.19 -4.63 -1.69
C PHE A 58 -0.30 -4.75 -3.13
N THR A 59 0.08 -5.86 -3.76
CA THR A 59 -0.54 -6.36 -4.98
C THR A 59 -1.92 -6.97 -4.69
N GLU A 60 -2.58 -7.50 -5.71
CA GLU A 60 -3.66 -8.48 -5.52
C GLU A 60 -3.12 -9.85 -5.11
N GLN A 61 -4.01 -10.82 -4.86
CA GLN A 61 -3.61 -12.22 -4.71
C GLN A 61 -2.79 -12.62 -5.94
N CYS A 62 -1.58 -13.14 -5.71
CA CYS A 62 -0.75 -13.73 -6.74
C CYS A 62 -0.82 -15.25 -6.60
N GLU A 63 -1.29 -15.95 -7.63
CA GLU A 63 -1.17 -17.39 -7.70
C GLU A 63 0.31 -17.77 -7.72
N MET A 64 0.72 -18.65 -6.81
CA MET A 64 2.13 -19.05 -6.65
C MET A 64 2.43 -20.45 -7.18
N HIS A 65 1.38 -21.16 -7.58
CA HIS A 65 1.47 -22.52 -8.09
C HIS A 65 0.30 -22.81 -9.04
N HIS A 66 0.51 -23.70 -10.00
CA HIS A 66 -0.45 -24.02 -11.07
C HIS A 66 -1.44 -25.13 -10.67
N THR A 67 -1.28 -25.71 -9.48
CA THR A 67 -2.16 -26.73 -8.88
C THR A 67 -2.46 -26.37 -7.44
#